data_AF-A0A4Q2Y6X5-F1
#
_entry.id   AF-A0A4Q2Y6X5-F1
#
_cell.length_a   1.000
_cell.length_b   1.000
_cell.length_c   1.000
_cell.angle_alpha   90.00
_cell.angle_beta   90.00
_cell.angle_gamma   90.00
#
_symmetry.space_group_name_H-M   'P 1'
#
loop_
_entity.id
_entity.type
_entity.pdbx_description
1 polymer ?
#
loop_
_entity_poly.entity_id
_entity_poly.type
_entity_poly.pdbx_seq_one_letter_code
_entity_poly.pdbx_strand_id
1 'polypeptide(L)'
;MKSRFYPVSKRLKKQIITERRPIWIGASVICFSMVQGQLMAQTQTFTGNDAATGVNNLPSSILTVRVYDVLGEVLPASGSSGIHLRNNQAGNVRVETAQQGAAFNIRTSGNNAKGILAMSIGTPTAPGSDPFLGIPIPTSQNVAGGVVTVENSANITTSGNDSQGIIAQSSTSGFPPQVAQQLNEFVTQGRAANFTFAVQGVANKDASAGTLGTAVTASRVDQFGEAVTGGGGKVTLNANGTYAFDANSEFADVAVGGFVNVRVNYTVRTTKTPGGTFQDNTAFLVLRIQKTGETTFGMPTLVGSNFSQFGSSTTVFPNLNAYVSGLLATTASGGAGNSVTVNNDGNIRTTGVDSHGILATSQGSRGGDGSDATLTSSSTQGGNGSTGGTVTVNADGSISTTRDRTAGVVAWSLGGDGGQGGDSGYTRNSKAGGAGAGGGNVIVGGDATITT
;
A
#
# COMPACT_ATOMS: atom_id res chain seq x y z
N MET A 1 -16.35 -22.31 -69.34
CA MET A 1 -15.99 -23.74 -69.42
C MET A 1 -16.64 -24.49 -68.26
N LYS A 2 -17.63 -25.33 -68.58
CA LYS A 2 -18.07 -26.63 -68.00
C LYS A 2 -18.09 -26.78 -66.45
N SER A 3 -19.12 -27.25 -65.74
CA SER A 3 -20.15 -28.27 -66.03
C SER A 3 -21.24 -28.30 -64.92
N ARG A 4 -22.53 -28.38 -65.27
CA ARG A 4 -23.51 -29.50 -65.11
C ARG A 4 -24.26 -29.69 -63.76
N PHE A 5 -25.60 -29.58 -63.88
CA PHE A 5 -26.70 -30.46 -63.40
C PHE A 5 -26.97 -30.71 -61.88
N TYR A 6 -28.10 -30.14 -61.39
CA TYR A 6 -29.35 -30.74 -60.80
C TYR A 6 -29.27 -31.80 -59.64
N PRO A 7 -30.36 -32.12 -58.88
CA PRO A 7 -31.13 -31.35 -57.86
C PRO A 7 -31.55 -32.22 -56.62
N VAL A 8 -32.59 -31.80 -55.87
CA VAL A 8 -33.55 -32.60 -55.03
C VAL A 8 -33.43 -32.59 -53.48
N SER A 9 -34.31 -31.78 -52.89
CA SER A 9 -35.36 -32.05 -51.86
C SER A 9 -35.11 -32.68 -50.46
N LYS A 10 -35.79 -32.01 -49.50
CA LYS A 10 -36.50 -32.48 -48.27
C LYS A 10 -35.69 -33.03 -47.09
N ARG A 11 -35.89 -32.45 -45.89
CA ARG A 11 -36.62 -33.12 -44.77
C ARG A 11 -36.90 -32.23 -43.55
N LEU A 12 -38.00 -32.62 -42.90
CA LEU A 12 -38.71 -32.07 -41.73
C LEU A 12 -38.19 -32.64 -40.38
N LYS A 13 -38.57 -31.94 -39.28
CA LYS A 13 -38.71 -32.38 -37.86
C LYS A 13 -37.39 -32.54 -37.08
N LYS A 14 -37.27 -32.17 -35.80
CA LYS A 14 -38.14 -32.55 -34.66
C LYS A 14 -37.79 -31.73 -33.39
N GLN A 15 -38.81 -31.42 -32.61
CA GLN A 15 -38.78 -30.92 -31.23
C GLN A 15 -38.14 -31.96 -30.28
N ILE A 16 -37.25 -31.55 -29.37
CA ILE A 16 -36.83 -32.34 -28.21
C ILE A 16 -36.82 -31.44 -26.96
N ILE A 17 -37.75 -31.75 -26.07
CA ILE A 17 -37.75 -31.39 -24.65
C ILE A 17 -36.59 -32.15 -24.00
N THR A 18 -35.75 -31.47 -23.22
CA THR A 18 -34.98 -32.15 -22.17
C THR A 18 -35.26 -31.44 -20.86
N GLU A 19 -36.24 -31.97 -20.14
CA GLU A 19 -36.25 -31.92 -18.67
C GLU A 19 -34.90 -32.47 -18.18
N ARG A 20 -34.22 -31.73 -17.30
CA ARG A 20 -33.24 -32.34 -16.40
C ARG A 20 -33.76 -32.20 -14.98
N ARG A 21 -34.30 -33.31 -14.49
CA ARG A 21 -34.56 -33.56 -13.08
C ARG A 21 -33.27 -33.30 -12.28
N PRO A 22 -33.34 -32.65 -11.10
CA PRO A 22 -32.18 -32.57 -10.23
C PRO A 22 -31.87 -33.97 -9.70
N ILE A 23 -30.68 -34.47 -10.03
CA ILE A 23 -30.10 -35.63 -9.35
C ILE A 23 -29.53 -35.09 -8.03
N TRP A 24 -30.16 -35.48 -6.92
CA TRP A 24 -29.65 -35.22 -5.58
C TRP A 24 -28.41 -36.08 -5.31
N ILE A 25 -27.24 -35.46 -5.44
CA ILE A 25 -26.01 -35.87 -4.77
C ILE A 25 -25.41 -34.56 -4.26
N GLY A 26 -25.22 -34.45 -2.94
CA GLY A 26 -24.86 -33.20 -2.26
C GLY A 26 -23.68 -32.47 -2.92
N ALA A 27 -23.96 -31.28 -3.45
CA ALA A 27 -22.96 -30.36 -3.98
C ALA A 27 -23.54 -28.95 -4.02
N SER A 28 -22.84 -28.01 -3.38
CA SER A 28 -23.13 -26.58 -3.36
C SER A 28 -23.42 -26.04 -4.78
N VAL A 29 -24.47 -25.24 -4.93
CA VAL A 29 -24.86 -24.65 -6.21
C VAL A 29 -23.98 -23.43 -6.50
N ILE A 30 -23.03 -23.58 -7.43
CA ILE A 30 -22.30 -22.44 -8.01
C ILE A 30 -23.10 -21.93 -9.21
N CYS A 31 -23.74 -20.76 -9.08
CA CYS A 31 -24.48 -20.15 -10.17
C CYS A 31 -23.53 -19.31 -11.04
N PHE A 32 -23.21 -19.77 -12.25
CA PHE A 32 -22.43 -18.99 -13.23
C PHE A 32 -23.35 -18.13 -14.11
N SER A 33 -23.22 -16.81 -14.04
CA SER A 33 -23.73 -15.89 -15.05
C SER A 33 -22.56 -15.16 -15.69
N MET A 34 -22.16 -15.56 -16.90
CA MET A 34 -21.19 -14.84 -17.72
C MET A 34 -21.91 -13.79 -18.57
N VAL A 35 -21.70 -12.51 -18.26
CA VAL A 35 -21.81 -11.41 -19.22
C VAL A 35 -20.43 -10.77 -19.31
N GLN A 36 -19.94 -10.58 -20.54
CA GLN A 36 -18.57 -10.18 -20.84
C GLN A 36 -18.14 -8.87 -20.14
N GLY A 37 -16.94 -8.87 -19.57
CA GLY A 37 -16.13 -7.64 -19.40
C GLY A 37 -15.95 -7.06 -18.00
N GLN A 38 -16.66 -7.53 -16.97
CA GLN A 38 -16.36 -7.20 -15.57
C GLN A 38 -16.43 -8.47 -14.72
N LEU A 39 -15.42 -8.70 -13.88
CA LEU A 39 -15.44 -9.77 -12.89
C LEU A 39 -16.54 -9.44 -11.87
N MET A 40 -17.77 -9.88 -12.11
CA MET A 40 -18.90 -9.68 -11.19
C MET A 40 -18.57 -10.38 -9.86
N ALA A 41 -18.71 -9.67 -8.75
CA ALA A 41 -18.67 -10.22 -7.41
C ALA A 41 -19.56 -11.47 -7.33
N GLN A 42 -18.99 -12.63 -7.01
CA GLN A 42 -19.77 -13.88 -7.01
C GLN A 42 -20.43 -14.10 -5.65
N THR A 43 -21.69 -14.55 -5.69
CA THR A 43 -22.45 -14.97 -4.52
C THR A 43 -22.40 -16.49 -4.41
N GLN A 44 -22.12 -17.00 -3.22
CA GLN A 44 -22.23 -18.42 -2.90
C GLN A 44 -23.29 -18.64 -1.83
N THR A 45 -24.17 -19.62 -2.07
CA THR A 45 -25.26 -19.98 -1.16
C THR A 45 -25.02 -21.38 -0.59
N PHE A 46 -25.24 -21.54 0.71
CA PHE A 46 -25.13 -22.78 1.46
C PHE A 46 -26.46 -23.10 2.12
N THR A 47 -26.95 -24.32 1.93
CA THR A 47 -28.23 -24.79 2.48
C THR A 47 -28.13 -26.22 3.01
N GLY A 48 -29.08 -26.66 3.83
CA GLY A 48 -29.10 -28.03 4.33
C GLY A 48 -27.85 -28.34 5.16
N ASN A 49 -27.08 -29.36 4.75
CA ASN A 49 -25.84 -29.76 5.42
C ASN A 49 -24.58 -29.09 4.84
N ASP A 50 -24.70 -28.24 3.82
CA ASP A 50 -23.54 -27.66 3.10
C ASP A 50 -22.61 -26.83 4.01
N ALA A 51 -23.16 -26.28 5.09
CA ALA A 51 -22.44 -25.47 6.07
C ALA A 51 -22.09 -26.24 7.37
N ALA A 52 -22.39 -27.55 7.46
CA ALA A 52 -22.27 -28.30 8.71
C ALA A 52 -20.84 -28.27 9.32
N THR A 53 -19.80 -28.19 8.49
CA THR A 53 -18.39 -28.10 8.92
C THR A 53 -17.83 -26.67 8.88
N GLY A 54 -18.68 -25.65 8.77
CA GLY A 54 -18.31 -24.26 8.58
C GLY A 54 -18.09 -23.86 7.12
N VAL A 55 -18.32 -22.59 6.83
CA VAL A 55 -18.13 -21.96 5.52
C VAL A 55 -16.78 -21.24 5.54
N ASN A 56 -15.74 -21.95 5.10
CA ASN A 56 -14.35 -21.49 5.14
C ASN A 56 -13.65 -21.76 3.79
N ASN A 57 -12.47 -21.16 3.57
CA ASN A 57 -11.61 -21.39 2.40
C ASN A 57 -12.28 -21.09 1.04
N LEU A 58 -13.09 -20.03 1.00
CA LEU A 58 -13.80 -19.61 -0.21
C LEU A 58 -12.82 -19.06 -1.27
N PRO A 59 -13.08 -19.29 -2.57
CA PRO A 59 -12.33 -18.63 -3.64
C PRO A 59 -12.39 -17.10 -3.51
N SER A 60 -11.32 -16.41 -3.92
CA SER A 60 -11.24 -14.94 -3.86
C SER A 60 -12.26 -14.22 -4.75
N SER A 61 -12.92 -14.92 -5.67
CA SER A 61 -14.03 -14.39 -6.47
C SER A 61 -15.34 -14.28 -5.69
N ILE A 62 -15.49 -15.02 -4.59
CA ILE A 62 -16.68 -14.99 -3.74
C ILE A 62 -16.59 -13.78 -2.83
N LEU A 63 -17.55 -12.87 -2.95
CA LEU A 63 -17.65 -11.64 -2.16
C LEU A 63 -18.99 -11.53 -1.42
N THR A 64 -19.91 -12.47 -1.65
CA THR A 64 -21.16 -12.58 -0.91
C THR A 64 -21.42 -14.03 -0.52
N VAL A 65 -21.69 -14.25 0.76
CA VAL A 65 -22.03 -15.56 1.32
C VAL A 65 -23.43 -15.51 1.90
N ARG A 66 -24.23 -16.51 1.54
CA ARG A 66 -25.59 -16.72 2.01
C ARG A 66 -25.70 -18.08 2.69
N VAL A 67 -26.18 -18.13 3.93
CA VAL A 67 -26.38 -19.38 4.67
C VAL A 67 -27.80 -19.42 5.23
N TYR A 68 -28.62 -20.32 4.69
CA TYR A 68 -30.04 -20.43 5.02
C TYR A 68 -30.44 -21.91 5.13
N ASP A 69 -31.58 -22.21 5.77
CA ASP A 69 -32.18 -23.55 5.83
C ASP A 69 -31.19 -24.67 6.23
N VAL A 70 -30.37 -24.41 7.26
CA VAL A 70 -29.38 -25.39 7.76
C VAL A 70 -30.09 -26.52 8.51
N LEU A 71 -29.75 -27.76 8.19
CA LEU A 71 -30.23 -28.94 8.91
C LEU A 71 -29.29 -29.20 10.10
N GLY A 72 -29.66 -28.71 11.28
CA GLY A 72 -28.86 -28.85 12.51
C GLY A 72 -28.03 -27.61 12.80
N GLU A 73 -26.72 -27.78 13.02
CA GLU A 73 -25.81 -26.71 13.40
C GLU A 73 -24.62 -26.60 12.45
N VAL A 74 -24.10 -25.37 12.30
CA VAL A 74 -22.77 -25.13 11.73
C VAL A 74 -21.73 -25.37 12.81
N LEU A 75 -21.02 -26.49 12.71
CA LEU A 75 -20.06 -26.98 13.70
C LEU A 75 -18.68 -27.23 13.03
N PRO A 76 -17.87 -26.18 12.81
CA PRO A 76 -16.53 -26.33 12.28
C PRO A 76 -15.59 -27.04 13.27
N ALA A 77 -14.45 -27.50 12.75
CA ALA A 77 -13.36 -28.04 13.57
C ALA A 77 -12.85 -27.00 14.59
N SER A 78 -12.25 -27.47 15.69
CA SER A 78 -11.64 -26.60 16.70
C SER A 78 -10.62 -25.64 16.07
N GLY A 79 -10.68 -24.36 16.46
CA GLY A 79 -9.84 -23.28 15.92
C GLY A 79 -10.32 -22.69 14.59
N SER A 80 -11.41 -23.21 14.01
CA SER A 80 -11.97 -22.70 12.75
C SER A 80 -13.22 -21.87 12.99
N SER A 81 -13.42 -20.84 12.15
CA SER A 81 -14.60 -19.98 12.23
C SER A 81 -15.84 -20.66 11.63
N GLY A 82 -17.02 -20.23 12.05
CA GLY A 82 -18.29 -20.73 11.52
C GLY A 82 -18.49 -20.30 10.06
N ILE A 83 -18.40 -19.00 9.82
CA ILE A 83 -18.40 -18.41 8.47
C ILE A 83 -17.20 -17.46 8.38
N HIS A 84 -16.31 -17.69 7.40
CA HIS A 84 -15.15 -16.85 7.14
C HIS A 84 -15.16 -16.37 5.68
N LEU A 85 -15.38 -15.08 5.51
CA LEU A 85 -15.31 -14.39 4.23
C LEU A 85 -14.31 -13.24 4.30
N ARG A 86 -13.24 -13.33 3.50
CA ARG A 86 -12.17 -12.34 3.47
C ARG A 86 -11.80 -11.96 2.04
N ASN A 87 -11.76 -10.67 1.77
CA ASN A 87 -11.25 -10.10 0.52
C ASN A 87 -9.96 -9.28 0.79
N ASN A 88 -8.88 -9.57 0.07
CA ASN A 88 -7.57 -8.90 0.22
C ASN A 88 -7.20 -7.98 -0.97
N GLN A 89 -8.12 -7.72 -1.91
CA GLN A 89 -7.82 -7.00 -3.16
C GLN A 89 -8.63 -5.70 -3.32
N ALA A 90 -9.17 -5.16 -2.22
CA ALA A 90 -10.28 -4.19 -2.21
C ALA A 90 -11.60 -4.75 -2.78
N GLY A 91 -12.73 -4.13 -2.38
CA GLY A 91 -14.08 -4.52 -2.81
C GLY A 91 -14.94 -5.10 -1.68
N ASN A 92 -16.26 -5.07 -1.89
CA ASN A 92 -17.23 -5.29 -0.82
C ASN A 92 -17.27 -6.76 -0.36
N VAL A 93 -17.65 -6.96 0.89
CA VAL A 93 -17.88 -8.28 1.49
C VAL A 93 -19.26 -8.28 2.15
N ARG A 94 -20.08 -9.28 1.85
CA ARG A 94 -21.40 -9.43 2.43
C ARG A 94 -21.65 -10.84 2.96
N VAL A 95 -22.10 -10.96 4.20
CA VAL A 95 -22.53 -12.23 4.80
C VAL A 95 -23.98 -12.09 5.22
N GLU A 96 -24.81 -13.05 4.84
CA GLU A 96 -26.22 -13.10 5.22
C GLU A 96 -26.55 -14.48 5.80
N THR A 97 -27.18 -14.51 6.98
CA THR A 97 -27.66 -15.74 7.62
C THR A 97 -29.16 -15.66 7.93
N ALA A 98 -29.86 -16.79 7.78
CA ALA A 98 -31.25 -17.02 8.18
C ALA A 98 -32.36 -16.03 7.68
N GLN A 99 -32.12 -15.15 6.69
CA GLN A 99 -33.09 -14.17 6.18
C GLN A 99 -34.43 -14.71 5.59
N GLN A 100 -34.59 -16.03 5.35
CA GLN A 100 -35.85 -16.61 4.83
C GLN A 100 -36.25 -17.97 5.48
N GLY A 101 -35.67 -18.35 6.62
CA GLY A 101 -35.88 -19.67 7.25
C GLY A 101 -35.83 -19.63 8.77
N ALA A 102 -35.98 -20.79 9.42
CA ALA A 102 -35.84 -20.88 10.88
C ALA A 102 -34.41 -20.54 11.29
N ALA A 103 -34.25 -19.80 12.40
CA ALA A 103 -32.93 -19.53 12.97
C ALA A 103 -32.21 -20.86 13.27
N PHE A 104 -30.96 -20.96 12.83
CA PHE A 104 -30.08 -22.10 13.10
C PHE A 104 -28.94 -21.69 14.01
N ASN A 105 -28.17 -22.66 14.50
CA ASN A 105 -27.05 -22.40 15.40
C ASN A 105 -25.71 -22.50 14.66
N ILE A 106 -24.83 -21.54 14.93
CA ILE A 106 -23.40 -21.57 14.61
C ILE A 106 -22.67 -21.78 15.93
N ARG A 107 -21.93 -22.89 16.05
CA ARG A 107 -21.18 -23.21 17.26
C ARG A 107 -19.71 -23.40 16.96
N THR A 108 -18.85 -22.56 17.51
CA THR A 108 -17.40 -22.65 17.32
C THR A 108 -16.67 -22.98 18.62
N SER A 109 -15.52 -23.63 18.49
CA SER A 109 -14.67 -24.02 19.61
C SER A 109 -13.20 -23.83 19.28
N GLY A 110 -12.36 -23.70 20.31
CA GLY A 110 -10.94 -23.42 20.16
C GLY A 110 -10.61 -21.93 20.10
N ASN A 111 -9.34 -21.59 20.34
CA ASN A 111 -8.89 -20.20 20.31
C ASN A 111 -8.98 -19.65 18.88
N ASN A 112 -9.28 -18.35 18.75
CA ASN A 112 -9.40 -17.66 17.46
C ASN A 112 -10.54 -18.18 16.54
N ALA A 113 -11.55 -18.85 17.11
CA ALA A 113 -12.65 -19.47 16.37
C ALA A 113 -13.89 -18.57 16.37
N LYS A 114 -14.01 -17.67 15.39
CA LYS A 114 -15.09 -16.66 15.34
C LYS A 114 -16.40 -17.28 14.84
N GLY A 115 -17.55 -16.76 15.27
CA GLY A 115 -18.83 -17.17 14.70
C GLY A 115 -18.94 -16.78 13.22
N ILE A 116 -18.90 -15.47 12.97
CA ILE A 116 -18.83 -14.86 11.63
C ILE A 116 -17.61 -13.95 11.56
N LEU A 117 -16.78 -14.14 10.54
CA LEU A 117 -15.63 -13.31 10.21
C LEU A 117 -15.78 -12.75 8.81
N ALA A 118 -16.12 -11.46 8.70
CA ALA A 118 -16.29 -10.73 7.45
C ALA A 118 -15.25 -9.61 7.34
N MET A 119 -14.33 -9.71 6.38
CA MET A 119 -13.20 -8.78 6.27
C MET A 119 -13.00 -8.30 4.84
N SER A 120 -12.91 -7.00 4.64
CA SER A 120 -12.42 -6.40 3.40
C SER A 120 -11.17 -5.57 3.68
N ILE A 121 -10.05 -6.02 3.12
CA ILE A 121 -8.75 -5.40 3.29
C ILE A 121 -8.23 -4.96 1.93
N GLY A 122 -8.05 -3.66 1.79
CA GLY A 122 -7.37 -3.08 0.64
C GLY A 122 -5.87 -3.26 0.74
N THR A 123 -5.30 -4.14 -0.08
CA THR A 123 -3.86 -4.36 -0.17
C THR A 123 -3.40 -4.02 -1.59
N PRO A 124 -2.54 -3.00 -1.76
CA PRO A 124 -1.87 -2.75 -3.04
C PRO A 124 -1.12 -3.98 -3.54
N THR A 125 -1.16 -4.21 -4.84
CA THR A 125 -0.34 -5.27 -5.45
C THR A 125 1.14 -4.92 -5.28
N ALA A 126 1.96 -5.91 -4.93
CA ALA A 126 3.40 -5.72 -4.88
C ALA A 126 3.90 -5.30 -6.28
N PRO A 127 4.62 -4.17 -6.39
CA PRO A 127 5.15 -3.74 -7.67
C PRO A 127 6.25 -4.71 -8.12
N GLY A 128 6.45 -4.80 -9.43
CA GLY A 128 7.58 -5.54 -9.98
C GLY A 128 8.92 -4.98 -9.47
N SER A 129 9.94 -5.82 -9.40
CA SER A 129 11.28 -5.37 -9.06
C SER A 129 11.84 -4.50 -10.18
N ASP A 130 12.44 -3.39 -9.80
CA ASP A 130 13.28 -2.59 -10.68
C ASP A 130 14.38 -3.49 -11.28
N PRO A 131 14.53 -3.53 -12.62
CA PRO A 131 15.44 -4.45 -13.28
C PRO A 131 16.91 -4.14 -12.97
N PHE A 132 17.23 -2.92 -12.58
CA PHE A 132 18.59 -2.51 -12.28
C PHE A 132 18.94 -2.77 -10.80
N LEU A 133 18.21 -2.15 -9.88
CA LEU A 133 18.41 -2.25 -8.44
C LEU A 133 17.98 -3.61 -7.86
N GLY A 134 17.03 -4.29 -8.51
CA GLY A 134 16.47 -5.56 -8.02
C GLY A 134 15.60 -5.39 -6.78
N ILE A 135 14.94 -4.24 -6.64
CA ILE A 135 14.05 -3.90 -5.51
C ILE A 135 12.68 -3.48 -6.03
N PRO A 136 11.59 -3.71 -5.29
CA PRO A 136 10.27 -3.18 -5.64
C PRO A 136 10.25 -1.65 -5.54
N ILE A 137 9.58 -0.95 -6.47
CA ILE A 137 9.37 0.51 -6.39
C ILE A 137 7.90 0.78 -6.05
N PRO A 138 7.57 1.22 -4.82
CA PRO A 138 6.20 1.56 -4.43
C PRO A 138 5.70 2.80 -5.21
N THR A 139 4.65 2.66 -6.03
CA THR A 139 4.13 3.77 -6.87
C THR A 139 2.63 4.07 -6.68
N SER A 140 1.81 3.11 -6.22
CA SER A 140 0.38 3.31 -5.97
C SER A 140 -0.02 2.86 -4.56
N GLN A 141 -0.39 3.81 -3.70
CA GLN A 141 -0.64 3.56 -2.28
C GLN A 141 -2.12 3.39 -1.90
N ASN A 142 -3.04 3.80 -2.77
CA ASN A 142 -4.44 3.99 -2.37
C ASN A 142 -5.34 2.83 -2.78
N VAL A 143 -5.21 1.70 -2.08
CA VAL A 143 -6.17 0.59 -2.19
C VAL A 143 -7.00 0.58 -0.91
N ALA A 144 -8.21 1.13 -1.00
CA ALA A 144 -9.15 1.22 0.12
C ALA A 144 -9.75 -0.14 0.49
N GLY A 145 -10.17 -0.28 1.75
CA GLY A 145 -11.09 -1.34 2.14
C GLY A 145 -12.42 -1.21 1.37
N GLY A 146 -13.12 -2.32 1.21
CA GLY A 146 -14.49 -2.33 0.68
C GLY A 146 -15.54 -2.25 1.76
N VAL A 147 -16.79 -2.03 1.35
CA VAL A 147 -17.94 -2.04 2.26
C VAL A 147 -18.11 -3.44 2.84
N VAL A 148 -18.30 -3.54 4.15
CA VAL A 148 -18.58 -4.81 4.82
C VAL A 148 -20.00 -4.80 5.35
N THR A 149 -20.78 -5.82 5.03
CA THR A 149 -22.13 -5.98 5.57
C THR A 149 -22.35 -7.37 6.13
N VAL A 150 -22.87 -7.45 7.35
CA VAL A 150 -23.28 -8.70 7.99
C VAL A 150 -24.75 -8.56 8.38
N GLU A 151 -25.60 -9.42 7.81
CA GLU A 151 -26.99 -9.61 8.21
C GLU A 151 -27.06 -10.96 8.93
N ASN A 152 -27.27 -10.98 10.24
CA ASN A 152 -27.28 -12.21 11.02
C ASN A 152 -28.60 -12.43 11.75
N SER A 153 -29.32 -13.50 11.41
CA SER A 153 -30.45 -13.99 12.21
C SER A 153 -30.19 -15.38 12.81
N ALA A 154 -28.98 -15.95 12.64
CA ALA A 154 -28.56 -17.20 13.27
C ALA A 154 -28.08 -17.00 14.71
N ASN A 155 -28.29 -17.99 15.59
CA ASN A 155 -27.71 -17.96 16.93
C ASN A 155 -26.24 -18.36 16.87
N ILE A 156 -25.37 -17.64 17.56
CA ILE A 156 -23.92 -17.86 17.58
C ILE A 156 -23.50 -18.23 18.99
N THR A 157 -22.78 -19.34 19.15
CA THR A 157 -22.08 -19.68 20.38
C THR A 157 -20.61 -19.93 20.10
N THR A 158 -19.72 -19.15 20.71
CA THR A 158 -18.27 -19.32 20.58
C THR A 158 -17.63 -19.70 21.90
N SER A 159 -16.63 -20.58 21.81
CA SER A 159 -15.83 -21.03 22.96
C SER A 159 -14.35 -21.04 22.59
N GLY A 160 -13.49 -20.63 23.53
CA GLY A 160 -12.05 -20.41 23.30
C GLY A 160 -11.69 -18.93 23.33
N ASN A 161 -10.43 -18.61 23.60
CA ASN A 161 -9.97 -17.23 23.76
C ASN A 161 -9.87 -16.52 22.40
N ASP A 162 -10.10 -15.21 22.39
CA ASP A 162 -10.15 -14.40 21.18
C ASP A 162 -11.16 -15.00 20.16
N SER A 163 -12.34 -15.42 20.60
CA SER A 163 -13.35 -16.05 19.73
C SER A 163 -14.61 -15.20 19.71
N GLN A 164 -14.59 -14.08 18.99
CA GLN A 164 -15.72 -13.16 18.88
C GLN A 164 -16.93 -13.80 18.19
N GLY A 165 -18.14 -13.34 18.54
CA GLY A 165 -19.37 -13.77 17.86
C GLY A 165 -19.37 -13.34 16.40
N ILE A 166 -19.31 -12.02 16.16
CA ILE A 166 -19.23 -11.42 14.83
C ILE A 166 -18.01 -10.48 14.77
N ILE A 167 -17.19 -10.62 13.74
CA ILE A 167 -16.23 -9.62 13.30
C ILE A 167 -16.64 -9.10 11.93
N ALA A 168 -16.75 -7.78 11.82
CA ALA A 168 -16.87 -7.06 10.56
C ALA A 168 -15.76 -6.01 10.46
N GLN A 169 -14.89 -6.10 9.45
CA GLN A 169 -13.73 -5.21 9.32
C GLN A 169 -13.53 -4.69 7.91
N SER A 170 -13.47 -3.37 7.77
CA SER A 170 -12.97 -2.70 6.57
C SER A 170 -11.67 -1.98 6.89
N SER A 171 -10.57 -2.35 6.25
CA SER A 171 -9.28 -1.69 6.46
C SER A 171 -8.38 -1.75 5.23
N THR A 172 -7.16 -1.25 5.38
CA THR A 172 -6.09 -1.37 4.40
C THR A 172 -4.82 -1.84 5.10
N SER A 173 -3.95 -2.55 4.39
CA SER A 173 -2.70 -3.05 4.95
C SER A 173 -1.47 -2.20 4.62
N GLY A 174 -1.60 -1.21 3.72
CA GLY A 174 -0.44 -0.71 2.98
C GLY A 174 0.17 -1.80 2.08
N PHE A 175 1.35 -1.56 1.51
CA PHE A 175 2.01 -2.56 0.65
C PHE A 175 2.24 -3.88 1.40
N PRO A 176 2.25 -5.04 0.71
CA PRO A 176 2.52 -6.33 1.32
C PRO A 176 3.84 -6.32 2.10
N PRO A 177 3.93 -6.98 3.28
CA PRO A 177 5.14 -6.95 4.12
C PRO A 177 6.43 -7.33 3.39
N GLN A 178 6.34 -8.16 2.35
CA GLN A 178 7.46 -8.58 1.52
C GLN A 178 8.12 -7.39 0.79
N VAL A 179 7.36 -6.36 0.41
CA VAL A 179 7.89 -5.15 -0.23
C VAL A 179 8.80 -4.41 0.74
N ALA A 180 8.33 -4.15 1.96
CA ALA A 180 9.11 -3.49 3.00
C ALA A 180 10.34 -4.33 3.40
N GLN A 181 10.18 -5.65 3.51
CA GLN A 181 11.28 -6.57 3.80
C GLN A 181 12.38 -6.48 2.73
N GLN A 182 12.03 -6.53 1.44
CA GLN A 182 13.00 -6.45 0.34
C GLN A 182 13.77 -5.12 0.33
N LEU A 183 13.09 -4.01 0.60
CA LEU A 183 13.73 -2.69 0.72
C LEU A 183 14.66 -2.64 1.94
N ASN A 184 14.22 -3.15 3.09
CA ASN A 184 15.03 -3.19 4.31
C ASN A 184 16.26 -4.10 4.15
N GLU A 185 16.12 -5.24 3.48
CA GLU A 185 17.23 -6.15 3.17
C GLU A 185 18.27 -5.50 2.25
N PHE A 186 17.85 -4.67 1.30
CA PHE A 186 18.80 -3.93 0.45
C PHE A 186 19.74 -3.07 1.30
N VAL A 187 19.19 -2.35 2.28
CA VAL A 187 19.96 -1.46 3.17
C VAL A 187 20.77 -2.27 4.18
N THR A 188 20.12 -3.18 4.91
CA THR A 188 20.72 -3.91 6.04
C THR A 188 21.74 -4.96 5.62
N GLN A 189 21.58 -5.58 4.44
CA GLN A 189 22.55 -6.54 3.89
C GLN A 189 23.63 -5.84 3.05
N GLY A 190 23.68 -4.51 3.02
CA GLY A 190 24.72 -3.76 2.31
C GLY A 190 24.71 -3.97 0.80
N ARG A 191 23.54 -4.22 0.18
CA ARG A 191 23.45 -4.50 -1.26
C ARG A 191 23.88 -3.31 -2.13
N ALA A 192 23.91 -2.10 -1.58
CA ALA A 192 24.51 -0.94 -2.23
C ALA A 192 26.00 -1.15 -2.62
N ALA A 193 26.73 -2.04 -1.92
CA ALA A 193 28.12 -2.38 -2.25
C ALA A 193 28.27 -3.16 -3.58
N ASN A 194 27.17 -3.73 -4.09
CA ASN A 194 27.11 -4.35 -5.42
C ASN A 194 27.01 -3.30 -6.55
N PHE A 195 27.21 -2.02 -6.25
CA PHE A 195 27.17 -0.95 -7.22
C PHE A 195 28.43 -0.10 -7.11
N THR A 196 29.04 0.20 -8.26
CA THR A 196 30.17 1.12 -8.38
C THR A 196 29.76 2.36 -9.14
N PHE A 197 30.41 3.48 -8.84
CA PHE A 197 30.08 4.77 -9.42
C PHE A 197 31.30 5.37 -10.12
N ALA A 198 31.07 6.00 -11.26
CA ALA A 198 32.09 6.78 -11.95
C ALA A 198 31.44 7.94 -12.68
N VAL A 199 32.06 9.12 -12.60
CA VAL A 199 31.66 10.25 -13.44
C VAL A 199 31.99 9.88 -14.89
N GLN A 200 31.00 9.98 -15.78
CA GLN A 200 31.16 9.69 -17.21
C GLN A 200 31.22 10.95 -18.06
N GLY A 201 30.62 12.03 -17.60
CA GLY A 201 30.53 13.27 -18.36
C GLY A 201 30.39 14.47 -17.46
N VAL A 202 30.81 15.62 -17.98
CA VAL A 202 30.69 16.94 -17.35
C VAL A 202 30.15 17.90 -18.39
N ALA A 203 29.38 18.89 -17.98
CA ALA A 203 28.84 19.90 -18.88
C ALA A 203 29.22 21.30 -18.43
N ASN A 204 29.43 22.18 -19.40
CA ASN A 204 29.57 23.61 -19.19
C ASN A 204 28.23 24.22 -18.74
N LYS A 205 28.29 25.47 -18.26
CA LYS A 205 27.11 26.21 -17.81
C LYS A 205 26.04 26.38 -18.91
N ASP A 206 26.45 26.38 -20.18
CA ASP A 206 25.58 26.48 -21.36
C ASP A 206 25.03 25.11 -21.83
N ALA A 207 25.22 24.07 -21.03
CA ALA A 207 24.88 22.68 -21.30
C ALA A 207 25.68 22.01 -22.43
N SER A 208 26.69 22.67 -23.00
CA SER A 208 27.62 22.02 -23.92
C SER A 208 28.46 20.96 -23.19
N ALA A 209 28.76 19.85 -23.87
CA ALA A 209 29.57 18.79 -23.31
C ALA A 209 31.00 19.27 -23.05
N GLY A 210 31.52 19.01 -21.85
CA GLY A 210 32.92 19.21 -21.50
C GLY A 210 33.71 17.89 -21.48
N THR A 211 35.03 18.00 -21.32
CA THR A 211 35.92 16.84 -21.22
C THR A 211 36.20 16.53 -19.75
N LEU A 212 36.01 15.26 -19.36
CA LEU A 212 36.28 14.80 -18.00
C LEU A 212 37.74 15.03 -17.61
N GLY A 213 37.99 15.46 -16.37
CA GLY A 213 39.32 15.82 -15.88
C GLY A 213 39.87 17.13 -16.44
N THR A 214 39.08 17.89 -17.21
CA THR A 214 39.42 19.24 -17.64
C THR A 214 38.46 20.26 -17.03
N ALA A 215 38.89 21.53 -17.00
CA ALA A 215 38.13 22.62 -16.42
C ALA A 215 36.92 22.98 -17.30
N VAL A 216 35.70 22.86 -16.75
CA VAL A 216 34.45 23.29 -17.38
C VAL A 216 33.88 24.53 -16.70
N THR A 217 33.15 25.36 -17.45
CA THR A 217 32.52 26.56 -16.88
C THR A 217 31.35 26.16 -15.96
N ALA A 218 31.34 26.70 -14.74
CA ALA A 218 30.28 26.45 -13.77
C ALA A 218 29.30 27.63 -13.70
N SER A 219 28.13 27.39 -13.12
CA SER A 219 27.13 28.43 -12.85
C SER A 219 27.25 28.91 -11.41
N ARG A 220 27.20 30.22 -11.16
CA ARG A 220 26.98 30.73 -9.81
C ARG A 220 25.56 30.40 -9.39
N VAL A 221 25.40 29.96 -8.15
CA VAL A 221 24.09 29.65 -7.60
C VAL A 221 23.85 30.35 -6.27
N ASP A 222 22.58 30.58 -5.95
CA ASP A 222 22.18 31.07 -4.63
C ASP A 222 22.31 29.97 -3.56
N GLN A 223 21.76 30.26 -2.38
CA GLN A 223 21.70 29.29 -1.30
C GLN A 223 20.84 28.06 -1.67
N PHE A 224 19.87 28.17 -2.56
CA PHE A 224 18.98 27.08 -2.97
C PHE A 224 19.52 26.25 -4.15
N GLY A 225 20.68 26.61 -4.72
CA GLY A 225 21.23 25.95 -5.90
C GLY A 225 20.64 26.44 -7.22
N GLU A 226 19.87 27.54 -7.18
CA GLU A 226 19.30 28.19 -8.37
C GLU A 226 20.31 29.14 -9.00
N ALA A 227 20.37 29.17 -10.33
CA ALA A 227 21.34 29.99 -11.04
C ALA A 227 21.10 31.48 -10.79
N VAL A 228 22.16 32.19 -10.44
CA VAL A 228 22.15 33.66 -10.28
C VAL A 228 23.07 34.32 -11.29
N THR A 229 22.81 35.60 -11.58
CA THR A 229 23.65 36.39 -12.47
C THR A 229 25.07 36.50 -11.91
N GLY A 230 26.07 36.31 -12.77
CA GLY A 230 27.48 36.41 -12.43
C GLY A 230 28.31 35.27 -13.02
N GLY A 231 29.62 35.38 -12.83
CA GLY A 231 30.58 34.32 -13.13
C GLY A 231 30.51 33.17 -12.11
N GLY A 232 30.63 31.93 -12.55
CA GLY A 232 30.63 30.71 -11.71
C GLY A 232 32.00 30.02 -11.60
N GLY A 233 33.05 30.62 -12.16
CA GLY A 233 34.39 30.04 -12.24
C GLY A 233 34.43 28.82 -13.16
N LYS A 234 35.49 28.03 -12.96
CA LYS A 234 35.68 26.73 -13.61
C LYS A 234 35.82 25.63 -12.58
N VAL A 235 35.26 24.47 -12.90
CA VAL A 235 35.36 23.26 -12.08
C VAL A 235 35.98 22.16 -12.92
N THR A 236 36.97 21.48 -12.37
CA THR A 236 37.49 20.22 -12.94
C THR A 236 36.93 19.07 -12.12
N LEU A 237 36.28 18.10 -12.77
CA LEU A 237 35.75 16.91 -12.11
C LEU A 237 36.30 15.66 -12.79
N ASN A 238 36.80 14.71 -12.00
CA ASN A 238 37.42 13.47 -12.47
C ASN A 238 36.48 12.27 -12.37
N ALA A 239 36.80 11.18 -13.07
CA ALA A 239 36.03 9.94 -13.07
C ALA A 239 35.78 9.36 -11.67
N ASN A 240 36.78 9.45 -10.80
CA ASN A 240 36.73 8.98 -9.41
C ASN A 240 36.01 9.96 -8.45
N GLY A 241 35.46 11.06 -8.98
CA GLY A 241 34.73 12.05 -8.21
C GLY A 241 35.61 13.10 -7.51
N THR A 242 36.94 13.09 -7.68
CA THR A 242 37.75 14.20 -7.17
C THR A 242 37.51 15.46 -8.01
N TYR A 243 37.54 16.61 -7.36
CA TYR A 243 37.26 17.89 -7.99
C TYR A 243 38.27 18.97 -7.60
N ALA A 244 38.41 19.96 -8.48
CA ALA A 244 39.18 21.17 -8.26
C ALA A 244 38.38 22.38 -8.75
N PHE A 245 38.68 23.57 -8.22
CA PHE A 245 38.03 24.81 -8.56
C PHE A 245 39.06 25.86 -8.96
N ASP A 246 38.77 26.60 -10.02
CA ASP A 246 39.50 27.78 -10.45
C ASP A 246 38.51 28.95 -10.57
N ALA A 247 38.78 30.04 -9.85
CA ALA A 247 37.93 31.22 -9.90
C ALA A 247 37.93 31.89 -11.28
N ASN A 248 38.93 31.62 -12.13
CA ASN A 248 39.03 32.13 -13.50
C ASN A 248 38.95 33.67 -13.58
N SER A 249 39.54 34.35 -12.58
CA SER A 249 39.47 35.81 -12.40
C SER A 249 38.05 36.39 -12.22
N GLU A 250 37.09 35.56 -11.81
CA GLU A 250 35.72 35.99 -11.49
C GLU A 250 35.57 36.31 -9.99
N PHE A 251 34.34 36.65 -9.55
CA PHE A 251 34.00 36.96 -8.15
C PHE A 251 34.67 38.20 -7.54
N ALA A 252 34.94 39.22 -8.36
CA ALA A 252 35.36 40.54 -7.87
C ALA A 252 34.30 41.20 -6.97
N ASP A 253 33.02 40.86 -7.18
CA ASP A 253 31.88 41.34 -6.38
C ASP A 253 31.78 40.69 -4.99
N VAL A 254 32.51 39.61 -4.74
CA VAL A 254 32.53 38.92 -3.45
C VAL A 254 33.61 39.54 -2.57
N ALA A 255 33.24 39.98 -1.37
CA ALA A 255 34.18 40.50 -0.39
C ALA A 255 35.10 39.39 0.17
N VAL A 256 36.31 39.75 0.59
CA VAL A 256 37.20 38.83 1.31
C VAL A 256 36.51 38.35 2.59
N GLY A 257 36.58 37.05 2.87
CA GLY A 257 35.85 36.35 3.93
C GLY A 257 34.45 35.86 3.51
N GLY A 258 33.91 36.37 2.40
CA GLY A 258 32.62 35.99 1.85
C GLY A 258 32.62 34.60 1.20
N PHE A 259 31.42 34.07 1.00
CA PHE A 259 31.19 32.76 0.39
C PHE A 259 30.41 32.88 -0.91
N VAL A 260 30.70 31.97 -1.85
CA VAL A 260 29.93 31.79 -3.07
C VAL A 260 29.68 30.31 -3.32
N ASN A 261 28.50 30.00 -3.85
CA ASN A 261 28.16 28.66 -4.30
C ASN A 261 28.25 28.58 -5.82
N VAL A 262 28.79 27.49 -6.33
CA VAL A 262 28.88 27.20 -7.76
C VAL A 262 28.34 25.82 -8.05
N ARG A 263 27.70 25.65 -9.20
CA ARG A 263 27.09 24.41 -9.67
C ARG A 263 27.74 23.94 -10.95
N VAL A 264 28.05 22.64 -11.02
CA VAL A 264 28.45 21.95 -12.24
C VAL A 264 27.48 20.79 -12.54
N ASN A 265 27.02 20.69 -13.78
CA ASN A 265 26.20 19.56 -14.22
C ASN A 265 27.11 18.44 -14.72
N TYR A 266 26.76 17.20 -14.41
CA TYR A 266 27.57 16.02 -14.73
C TYR A 266 26.69 14.77 -14.87
N THR A 267 27.26 13.70 -15.40
CA THR A 267 26.59 12.41 -15.54
C THR A 267 27.39 11.36 -14.79
N VAL A 268 26.72 10.57 -13.95
CA VAL A 268 27.32 9.45 -13.22
C VAL A 268 26.81 8.14 -13.77
N ARG A 269 27.73 7.23 -14.05
CA ARG A 269 27.43 5.83 -14.29
C ARG A 269 27.38 5.09 -12.99
N THR A 270 26.26 4.42 -12.76
CA THR A 270 26.14 3.40 -11.73
C THR A 270 26.24 2.05 -12.42
N THR A 271 27.19 1.21 -12.01
CA THR A 271 27.43 -0.12 -12.59
C THR A 271 27.13 -1.18 -11.55
N LYS A 272 26.32 -2.17 -11.90
CA LYS A 272 26.02 -3.32 -11.04
C LYS A 272 27.13 -4.38 -11.14
N THR A 273 27.57 -4.87 -10.00
CA THR A 273 28.59 -5.91 -9.85
C THR A 273 28.04 -7.10 -9.06
N PRO A 274 28.30 -8.35 -9.47
CA PRO A 274 28.85 -8.77 -10.77
C PRO A 274 27.80 -8.62 -11.89
N GLY A 275 28.25 -8.49 -13.13
CA GLY A 275 27.36 -8.46 -14.31
C GLY A 275 27.58 -7.25 -15.24
N GLY A 276 28.11 -6.14 -14.74
CA GLY A 276 28.54 -5.00 -15.55
C GLY A 276 27.43 -4.21 -16.24
N THR A 277 26.16 -4.53 -15.97
CA THR A 277 25.04 -3.69 -16.42
C THR A 277 25.12 -2.33 -15.74
N PHE A 278 24.76 -1.27 -16.46
CA PHE A 278 24.92 0.08 -15.97
C PHE A 278 23.73 0.97 -16.31
N GLN A 279 23.56 2.03 -15.52
CA GLN A 279 22.65 3.13 -15.78
C GLN A 279 23.37 4.46 -15.58
N ASP A 280 23.22 5.34 -16.54
CA ASP A 280 23.76 6.69 -16.48
C ASP A 280 22.67 7.63 -15.93
N ASN A 281 23.06 8.44 -14.96
CA ASN A 281 22.19 9.36 -14.25
C ASN A 281 22.72 10.78 -14.38
N THR A 282 21.86 11.68 -14.87
CA THR A 282 22.17 13.11 -14.88
C THR A 282 22.15 13.65 -13.46
N ALA A 283 23.09 14.55 -13.17
CA ALA A 283 23.28 15.10 -11.86
C ALA A 283 23.82 16.52 -11.92
N PHE A 284 23.80 17.20 -10.78
CA PHE A 284 24.61 18.39 -10.58
C PHE A 284 25.23 18.38 -9.18
N LEU A 285 26.37 19.05 -9.07
CA LEU A 285 27.21 19.16 -7.88
C LEU A 285 27.26 20.62 -7.47
N VAL A 286 27.06 20.93 -6.19
CA VAL A 286 27.25 22.29 -5.65
C VAL A 286 28.46 22.32 -4.73
N LEU A 287 29.36 23.25 -5.02
CA LEU A 287 30.54 23.54 -4.22
C LEU A 287 30.38 24.92 -3.60
N ARG A 288 30.82 25.06 -2.36
CA ARG A 288 30.91 26.33 -1.65
C ARG A 288 32.37 26.71 -1.53
N ILE A 289 32.67 27.93 -1.94
CA ILE A 289 34.01 28.50 -1.98
C ILE A 289 34.04 29.74 -1.11
N GLN A 290 35.05 29.83 -0.25
CA GLN A 290 35.33 31.04 0.50
C GLN A 290 36.38 31.87 -0.24
N LYS A 291 36.15 33.16 -0.39
CA LYS A 291 37.19 34.09 -0.85
C LYS A 291 38.09 34.43 0.33
N THR A 292 39.37 34.07 0.26
CA THR A 292 40.34 34.22 1.37
C THR A 292 41.24 35.44 1.21
N GLY A 293 41.29 36.04 0.02
CA GLY A 293 42.02 37.27 -0.30
C GLY A 293 41.50 37.86 -1.60
N GLU A 294 42.14 38.92 -2.10
CA GLU A 294 41.60 39.68 -3.26
C GLU A 294 41.42 38.80 -4.52
N THR A 295 42.36 37.90 -4.75
CA THR A 295 42.36 36.93 -5.86
C THR A 295 42.52 35.47 -5.40
N THR A 296 42.57 35.23 -4.09
CA THR A 296 42.79 33.90 -3.51
C THR A 296 41.50 33.33 -2.94
N PHE A 297 41.31 32.03 -3.16
CA PHE A 297 40.14 31.29 -2.73
C PHE A 297 40.55 30.07 -1.90
N GLY A 298 39.74 29.73 -0.91
CA GLY A 298 39.90 28.52 -0.11
C GLY A 298 39.56 27.27 -0.93
N MET A 299 39.92 26.11 -0.37
CA MET A 299 39.56 24.83 -0.98
C MET A 299 38.04 24.70 -1.10
N PRO A 300 37.52 24.25 -2.25
CA PRO A 300 36.09 24.08 -2.44
C PRO A 300 35.56 23.04 -1.44
N THR A 301 34.50 23.39 -0.73
CA THR A 301 33.78 22.46 0.14
C THR A 301 32.57 21.93 -0.59
N LEU A 302 32.43 20.60 -0.64
CA LEU A 302 31.23 19.99 -1.18
C LEU A 302 30.02 20.34 -0.30
N VAL A 303 29.02 20.98 -0.90
CA VAL A 303 27.72 21.17 -0.27
C VAL A 303 26.87 19.92 -0.46
N GLY A 304 26.90 19.35 -1.67
CA GLY A 304 26.24 18.09 -2.01
C GLY A 304 26.04 17.91 -3.51
N SER A 305 25.36 16.82 -3.88
CA SER A 305 24.94 16.52 -5.24
C SER A 305 23.47 16.10 -5.30
N ASN A 306 22.89 16.11 -6.49
CA ASN A 306 21.54 15.59 -6.75
C ASN A 306 21.53 14.84 -8.08
N PHE A 307 20.91 13.68 -8.06
CA PHE A 307 20.75 12.76 -9.18
C PHE A 307 19.27 12.68 -9.55
N SER A 308 18.97 12.70 -10.84
CA SER A 308 17.60 12.66 -11.36
C SER A 308 16.78 11.46 -10.85
N GLN A 309 17.42 10.30 -10.65
CA GLN A 309 16.74 9.08 -10.20
C GLN A 309 16.93 8.80 -8.71
N PHE A 310 18.15 9.00 -8.19
CA PHE A 310 18.53 8.58 -6.83
C PHE A 310 18.42 9.68 -5.78
N GLY A 311 17.94 10.86 -6.17
CA GLY A 311 17.84 12.00 -5.26
C GLY A 311 19.21 12.54 -4.87
N SER A 312 19.34 13.09 -3.67
CA SER A 312 20.58 13.74 -3.26
C SER A 312 21.55 12.88 -2.49
N SER A 313 22.79 13.37 -2.47
CA SER A 313 23.90 12.78 -1.74
C SER A 313 24.79 13.85 -1.15
N THR A 314 25.43 13.52 -0.03
CA THR A 314 26.49 14.31 0.59
C THR A 314 27.85 14.11 -0.08
N THR A 315 27.92 13.22 -1.07
CA THR A 315 29.12 12.93 -1.86
C THR A 315 28.90 13.31 -3.32
N VAL A 316 29.92 13.13 -4.16
CA VAL A 316 29.83 13.30 -5.61
C VAL A 316 29.07 12.14 -6.28
N PHE A 317 28.75 11.07 -5.55
CA PHE A 317 28.09 9.89 -6.09
C PHE A 317 26.74 9.62 -5.41
N PRO A 318 25.83 8.88 -6.05
CA PRO A 318 24.53 8.51 -5.47
C PRO A 318 24.66 7.79 -4.13
N ASN A 319 23.71 8.05 -3.22
CA ASN A 319 23.56 7.27 -1.99
C ASN A 319 22.35 6.33 -2.14
N LEU A 320 22.59 5.11 -2.64
CA LEU A 320 21.51 4.14 -2.86
C LEU A 320 20.83 3.71 -1.57
N ASN A 321 21.54 3.68 -0.44
CA ASN A 321 20.91 3.36 0.86
C ASN A 321 19.90 4.43 1.27
N ALA A 322 20.25 5.72 1.09
CA ALA A 322 19.33 6.82 1.37
C ALA A 322 18.12 6.78 0.44
N TYR A 323 18.34 6.55 -0.87
CA TYR A 323 17.26 6.39 -1.84
C TYR A 323 16.28 5.27 -1.43
N VAL A 324 16.79 4.08 -1.11
CA VAL A 324 15.95 2.93 -0.73
C VAL A 324 15.25 3.13 0.62
N SER A 325 15.92 3.78 1.58
CA SER A 325 15.30 4.14 2.86
C SER A 325 14.12 5.10 2.66
N GLY A 326 14.25 6.05 1.71
CA GLY A 326 13.14 6.91 1.31
C GLY A 326 11.96 6.11 0.74
N LEU A 327 12.21 5.11 -0.10
CA LEU A 327 11.14 4.23 -0.60
C LEU A 327 10.47 3.44 0.53
N LEU A 328 11.23 2.96 1.53
CA LEU A 328 10.69 2.21 2.67
C LEU A 328 9.66 3.05 3.44
N ALA A 329 9.93 4.33 3.64
CA ALA A 329 9.05 5.28 4.34
C ALA A 329 7.68 5.46 3.66
N THR A 330 7.58 5.10 2.37
CA THR A 330 6.34 5.18 1.60
C THR A 330 5.51 3.88 1.66
N THR A 331 6.07 2.77 2.16
CA THR A 331 5.41 1.45 2.11
C THR A 331 4.24 1.29 3.09
N ALA A 332 4.25 2.05 4.19
CA ALA A 332 3.21 2.02 5.21
C ALA A 332 1.91 2.76 4.81
N SER A 333 1.94 3.48 3.70
CA SER A 333 0.78 4.23 3.19
C SER A 333 -0.22 3.29 2.52
N GLY A 334 -1.51 3.50 2.78
CA GLY A 334 -2.62 2.69 2.27
C GLY A 334 -3.83 3.53 1.86
N GLY A 335 -4.99 2.88 1.68
CA GLY A 335 -6.25 3.55 1.39
C GLY A 335 -7.13 3.88 2.60
N ALA A 336 -8.34 4.36 2.34
CA ALA A 336 -9.35 4.57 3.38
C ALA A 336 -9.96 3.25 3.88
N GLY A 337 -10.45 3.27 5.12
CA GLY A 337 -11.46 2.31 5.57
C GLY A 337 -12.80 2.65 4.91
N ASN A 338 -13.70 1.68 4.84
CA ASN A 338 -15.03 1.88 4.26
C ASN A 338 -16.15 1.54 5.25
N SER A 339 -17.39 1.72 4.82
CA SER A 339 -18.54 1.52 5.68
C SER A 339 -18.64 0.06 6.15
N VAL A 340 -18.96 -0.11 7.43
CA VAL A 340 -19.20 -1.42 8.04
C VAL A 340 -20.58 -1.42 8.67
N THR A 341 -21.42 -2.36 8.28
CA THR A 341 -22.77 -2.53 8.81
C THR A 341 -22.93 -3.94 9.36
N VAL A 342 -23.39 -4.05 10.60
CA VAL A 342 -23.78 -5.33 11.23
C VAL A 342 -25.21 -5.18 11.72
N ASN A 343 -26.13 -5.97 11.18
CA ASN A 343 -27.47 -6.14 11.72
C ASN A 343 -27.56 -7.55 12.30
N ASN A 344 -27.91 -7.66 13.59
CA ASN A 344 -27.93 -8.91 14.31
C ASN A 344 -29.25 -9.11 15.07
N ASP A 345 -30.09 -10.02 14.56
CA ASP A 345 -31.32 -10.48 15.21
C ASP A 345 -31.10 -11.76 16.03
N GLY A 346 -30.04 -12.52 15.72
CA GLY A 346 -29.74 -13.78 16.38
C GLY A 346 -29.12 -13.61 17.78
N ASN A 347 -29.25 -14.63 18.63
CA ASN A 347 -28.60 -14.61 19.95
C ASN A 347 -27.09 -14.89 19.83
N ILE A 348 -26.25 -14.10 20.48
CA ILE A 348 -24.81 -14.30 20.52
C ILE A 348 -24.39 -14.66 21.94
N ARG A 349 -23.65 -15.75 22.09
CA ARG A 349 -22.99 -16.13 23.34
C ARG A 349 -21.51 -16.40 23.13
N THR A 350 -20.66 -15.63 23.81
CA THR A 350 -19.21 -15.85 23.81
C THR A 350 -18.73 -16.20 25.22
N THR A 351 -17.82 -17.17 25.31
CA THR A 351 -17.38 -17.72 26.62
C THR A 351 -15.87 -17.66 26.83
N GLY A 352 -15.12 -17.09 25.88
CA GLY A 352 -13.67 -16.92 25.96
C GLY A 352 -13.22 -15.60 26.54
N VAL A 353 -11.97 -15.53 26.99
CA VAL A 353 -11.29 -14.24 27.26
C VAL A 353 -11.18 -13.49 25.92
N ASP A 354 -11.27 -12.17 25.92
CA ASP A 354 -11.15 -11.31 24.70
C ASP A 354 -12.20 -11.54 23.62
N SER A 355 -13.28 -12.21 23.97
CA SER A 355 -14.31 -12.65 23.04
C SER A 355 -15.52 -11.71 23.11
N HIS A 356 -15.49 -10.62 22.35
CA HIS A 356 -16.63 -9.71 22.20
C HIS A 356 -17.81 -10.38 21.49
N GLY A 357 -19.04 -9.93 21.77
CA GLY A 357 -20.22 -10.36 21.02
C GLY A 357 -20.13 -9.93 19.56
N ILE A 358 -20.08 -8.62 19.34
CA ILE A 358 -19.90 -7.99 18.02
C ILE A 358 -18.68 -7.07 18.06
N LEU A 359 -17.79 -7.20 17.09
CA LEU A 359 -16.66 -6.31 16.84
C LEU A 359 -16.74 -5.76 15.41
N ALA A 360 -17.12 -4.50 15.26
CA ALA A 360 -17.30 -3.82 13.97
C ALA A 360 -16.29 -2.67 13.81
N THR A 361 -15.51 -2.69 12.72
CA THR A 361 -14.27 -1.92 12.64
C THR A 361 -14.04 -1.30 11.26
N SER A 362 -13.77 -0.01 11.21
CA SER A 362 -13.33 0.66 9.98
C SER A 362 -12.06 1.47 10.23
N GLN A 363 -11.02 1.24 9.43
CA GLN A 363 -9.72 1.86 9.66
C GLN A 363 -9.06 2.35 8.35
N GLY A 364 -8.72 3.64 8.30
CA GLY A 364 -7.84 4.19 7.28
C GLY A 364 -6.35 4.02 7.63
N SER A 365 -5.48 3.99 6.63
CA SER A 365 -4.03 3.94 6.84
C SER A 365 -3.41 5.28 7.20
N ARG A 366 -2.23 5.22 7.82
CA ARG A 366 -1.30 6.35 7.90
C ARG A 366 -0.91 6.87 6.51
N GLY A 367 -0.65 8.16 6.38
CA GLY A 367 -0.08 8.78 5.18
C GLY A 367 1.42 8.54 5.05
N GLY A 368 1.94 8.52 3.82
CA GLY A 368 3.36 8.31 3.57
C GLY A 368 4.23 9.45 4.08
N ASP A 369 5.42 9.15 4.57
CA ASP A 369 6.34 10.19 5.03
C ASP A 369 6.86 11.00 3.84
N GLY A 370 7.04 12.30 4.06
CA GLY A 370 7.69 13.20 3.14
C GLY A 370 9.18 12.88 3.04
N SER A 371 9.74 13.07 1.86
CA SER A 371 11.18 13.01 1.65
C SER A 371 11.87 14.23 2.24
N ASP A 372 12.99 14.02 2.91
CA ASP A 372 13.85 15.09 3.42
C ASP A 372 14.30 16.04 2.31
N ALA A 373 14.57 17.28 2.72
CA ALA A 373 15.05 18.28 1.80
C ALA A 373 16.45 17.91 1.35
N THR A 374 16.68 18.24 0.10
CA THR A 374 17.95 18.07 -0.54
C THR A 374 18.54 19.43 -0.91
N LEU A 375 19.68 19.41 -1.58
CA LEU A 375 20.35 20.62 -2.05
C LEU A 375 19.47 21.41 -3.04
N THR A 376 18.70 20.76 -3.92
CA THR A 376 17.86 21.44 -4.93
C THR A 376 16.38 21.13 -4.89
N SER A 377 15.99 20.15 -4.09
CA SER A 377 14.59 19.88 -3.84
C SER A 377 14.33 20.21 -2.39
N SER A 378 13.36 21.07 -2.12
CA SER A 378 12.86 21.22 -0.75
C SER A 378 12.36 19.87 -0.25
N SER A 379 12.26 19.70 1.07
CA SER A 379 11.55 18.53 1.58
C SER A 379 10.13 18.54 1.05
N THR A 380 9.55 17.35 1.04
CA THR A 380 8.13 17.21 0.74
C THR A 380 7.34 17.12 2.04
N GLN A 381 6.10 17.57 1.97
CA GLN A 381 5.17 17.40 3.07
C GLN A 381 4.88 15.91 3.25
N GLY A 382 4.67 15.48 4.49
CA GLY A 382 4.07 14.16 4.74
C GLY A 382 2.69 14.05 4.09
N GLY A 383 2.36 12.88 3.57
CA GLY A 383 1.03 12.57 3.08
C GLY A 383 0.01 12.59 4.21
N ASN A 384 -1.22 13.01 3.91
CA ASN A 384 -2.31 12.94 4.89
C ASN A 384 -2.67 11.48 5.19
N GLY A 385 -3.16 11.23 6.40
CA GLY A 385 -3.81 9.97 6.72
C GLY A 385 -5.08 9.75 5.89
N SER A 386 -5.51 8.50 5.79
CA SER A 386 -6.74 8.12 5.10
C SER A 386 -7.91 8.02 6.09
N THR A 387 -9.12 8.36 5.68
CA THR A 387 -10.29 8.35 6.57
C THR A 387 -10.73 6.94 6.96
N GLY A 388 -11.33 6.81 8.14
CA GLY A 388 -12.19 5.66 8.47
C GLY A 388 -13.57 5.82 7.83
N GLY A 389 -14.31 4.73 7.66
CA GLY A 389 -15.69 4.72 7.17
C GLY A 389 -16.73 4.69 8.29
N THR A 390 -17.99 4.93 7.96
CA THR A 390 -19.10 4.84 8.93
C THR A 390 -19.25 3.41 9.44
N VAL A 391 -19.41 3.23 10.75
CA VAL A 391 -19.69 1.94 11.38
C VAL A 391 -21.09 1.97 11.96
N THR A 392 -21.96 1.06 11.53
CA THR A 392 -23.32 0.88 12.04
C THR A 392 -23.49 -0.52 12.59
N VAL A 393 -23.93 -0.64 13.84
CA VAL A 393 -24.30 -1.90 14.47
C VAL A 393 -25.73 -1.78 14.99
N ASN A 394 -26.64 -2.60 14.46
CA ASN A 394 -27.97 -2.81 15.03
C ASN A 394 -28.00 -4.20 15.66
N ALA A 395 -28.19 -4.26 16.97
CA ALA A 395 -28.27 -5.51 17.71
C ALA A 395 -29.65 -5.65 18.35
N ASP A 396 -30.44 -6.61 17.88
CA ASP A 396 -31.83 -6.85 18.31
C ASP A 396 -31.99 -8.21 19.04
N GLY A 397 -31.07 -9.17 18.83
CA GLY A 397 -31.01 -10.42 19.60
C GLY A 397 -30.39 -10.26 21.00
N SER A 398 -30.31 -11.34 21.80
CA SER A 398 -29.57 -11.29 23.08
C SER A 398 -28.06 -11.47 22.87
N ILE A 399 -27.23 -10.70 23.58
CA ILE A 399 -25.77 -10.83 23.54
C ILE A 399 -25.27 -11.13 24.95
N SER A 400 -24.59 -12.26 25.13
CA SER A 400 -23.96 -12.62 26.39
C SER A 400 -22.47 -12.94 26.23
N THR A 401 -21.63 -12.17 26.91
CA THR A 401 -20.20 -12.45 27.09
C THR A 401 -19.96 -12.82 28.57
N THR A 402 -18.94 -13.62 28.92
CA THR A 402 -18.82 -14.11 30.32
C THR A 402 -17.42 -14.18 30.91
N ARG A 403 -16.41 -13.63 30.25
CA ARG A 403 -15.02 -13.69 30.74
C ARG A 403 -14.36 -12.32 30.65
N ASP A 404 -13.14 -12.24 31.18
CA ASP A 404 -12.37 -11.01 31.25
C ASP A 404 -12.15 -10.37 29.87
N ARG A 405 -12.09 -9.03 29.86
CA ARG A 405 -11.83 -8.19 28.67
C ARG A 405 -12.81 -8.46 27.52
N THR A 406 -14.07 -8.76 27.86
CA THR A 406 -15.17 -8.91 26.90
C THR A 406 -16.11 -7.71 26.93
N ALA A 407 -16.86 -7.54 25.85
CA ALA A 407 -17.90 -6.52 25.71
C ALA A 407 -18.98 -7.07 24.77
N GLY A 408 -20.23 -6.67 24.97
CA GLY A 408 -21.33 -7.06 24.09
C GLY A 408 -21.12 -6.56 22.66
N VAL A 409 -20.95 -5.24 22.50
CA VAL A 409 -20.70 -4.59 21.22
C VAL A 409 -19.49 -3.67 21.32
N VAL A 410 -18.54 -3.82 20.40
CA VAL A 410 -17.44 -2.89 20.17
C VAL A 410 -17.56 -2.39 18.73
N ALA A 411 -17.75 -1.09 18.56
CA ALA A 411 -17.79 -0.44 17.27
C ALA A 411 -16.82 0.75 17.27
N TRP A 412 -15.94 0.81 16.28
CA TRP A 412 -14.94 1.89 16.17
C TRP A 412 -14.64 2.23 14.71
N SER A 413 -14.54 3.52 14.44
CA SER A 413 -14.07 4.06 13.17
C SER A 413 -12.87 4.95 13.41
N LEU A 414 -11.76 4.64 12.76
CA LEU A 414 -10.48 5.30 12.96
C LEU A 414 -9.93 5.80 11.62
N GLY A 415 -9.63 7.09 11.54
CA GLY A 415 -8.79 7.62 10.48
C GLY A 415 -7.32 7.35 10.76
N GLY A 416 -6.50 7.36 9.71
CA GLY A 416 -5.07 7.15 9.84
C GLY A 416 -4.32 8.41 10.25
N ASP A 417 -3.12 8.20 10.81
CA ASP A 417 -2.20 9.28 11.15
C ASP A 417 -1.65 9.98 9.89
N GLY A 418 -1.22 11.23 10.03
CA GLY A 418 -0.43 11.87 9.00
C GLY A 418 0.98 11.26 8.88
N GLY A 419 1.56 11.32 7.69
CA GLY A 419 2.97 11.03 7.48
C GLY A 419 3.84 12.13 8.09
N GLN A 420 5.07 11.79 8.47
CA GLN A 420 6.06 12.77 8.89
C GLN A 420 6.43 13.69 7.74
N GLY A 421 6.76 14.94 8.03
CA GLY A 421 7.31 15.85 7.04
C GLY A 421 8.77 15.55 6.79
N GLY A 422 9.29 15.94 5.63
CA GLY A 422 10.72 15.83 5.38
C GLY A 422 11.53 16.89 6.15
N ASP A 423 12.66 16.46 6.69
CA ASP A 423 13.60 17.29 7.43
C ASP A 423 14.23 18.38 6.54
N SER A 424 14.76 19.42 7.19
CA SER A 424 15.47 20.50 6.51
C SER A 424 16.82 20.03 5.98
N GLY A 425 17.24 20.59 4.86
CA GLY A 425 18.55 20.39 4.26
C GLY A 425 19.43 21.61 4.50
N TYR A 426 20.63 21.61 3.89
CA TYR A 426 21.64 22.64 4.10
C TYR A 426 21.08 24.08 4.06
N THR A 427 20.21 24.39 3.11
CA THR A 427 19.63 25.73 2.90
C THR A 427 18.13 25.72 2.69
N ARG A 428 17.47 24.56 2.87
CA ARG A 428 16.04 24.39 2.60
C ARG A 428 15.32 24.02 3.88
N ASN A 429 14.22 24.73 4.14
CA ASN A 429 13.39 24.51 5.31
C ASN A 429 12.75 23.13 5.28
N SER A 430 12.49 22.58 6.46
CA SER A 430 11.65 21.40 6.63
C SER A 430 10.22 21.68 6.15
N LYS A 431 9.47 20.63 5.87
CA LYS A 431 8.04 20.70 5.61
C LYS A 431 7.28 20.06 6.76
N ALA A 432 6.04 20.51 6.93
CA ALA A 432 5.15 19.92 7.92
C ALA A 432 4.88 18.44 7.60
N GLY A 433 4.48 17.70 8.64
CA GLY A 433 3.80 16.43 8.43
C GLY A 433 2.47 16.59 7.70
N GLY A 434 1.93 15.47 7.27
CA GLY A 434 0.56 15.38 6.81
C GLY A 434 -0.42 15.54 7.97
N ALA A 435 -1.64 15.93 7.67
CA ALA A 435 -2.72 15.90 8.65
C ALA A 435 -3.14 14.44 8.91
N GLY A 436 -3.49 14.12 10.16
CA GLY A 436 -4.28 12.92 10.44
C GLY A 436 -5.68 13.04 9.84
N ALA A 437 -6.32 11.91 9.57
CA ALA A 437 -7.69 11.87 9.09
C ALA A 437 -8.68 11.51 10.21
N GLY A 438 -9.94 11.92 10.03
CA GLY A 438 -11.03 11.55 10.92
C GLY A 438 -11.51 10.12 10.69
N GLY A 439 -12.08 9.53 11.74
CA GLY A 439 -12.99 8.39 11.60
C GLY A 439 -14.34 8.84 11.02
N GLY A 440 -15.13 7.85 10.58
CA GLY A 440 -16.54 8.04 10.23
C GLY A 440 -17.45 7.98 11.45
N ASN A 441 -18.74 8.22 11.23
CA ASN A 441 -19.75 8.12 12.29
C ASN A 441 -19.82 6.68 12.83
N VAL A 442 -20.01 6.54 14.14
CA VAL A 442 -20.30 5.26 14.79
C VAL A 442 -21.72 5.31 15.32
N ILE A 443 -22.57 4.40 14.82
CA ILE A 443 -23.98 4.28 15.19
C ILE A 443 -24.16 2.90 15.79
N VAL A 444 -24.51 2.82 17.07
CA VAL A 444 -24.87 1.57 17.74
C VAL A 444 -26.31 1.71 18.21
N GLY A 445 -27.18 0.82 17.75
CA GLY A 445 -28.60 0.79 18.06
C GLY A 445 -29.15 -0.63 18.15
N GLY A 446 -30.47 -0.74 18.21
CA GLY A 446 -31.22 -1.98 18.37
C GLY A 446 -31.71 -2.22 19.81
N ASP A 447 -32.51 -3.26 19.97
CA ASP A 447 -33.25 -3.60 21.20
C ASP A 447 -32.64 -4.79 22.00
N ALA A 448 -31.37 -5.12 21.74
CA ALA A 448 -30.68 -6.25 22.38
C ALA A 448 -30.64 -6.18 23.91
N THR A 449 -30.85 -7.34 24.55
CA THR A 449 -30.45 -7.55 25.95
C THR A 449 -28.98 -7.95 26.00
N ILE A 450 -28.14 -7.18 26.70
CA ILE A 450 -26.69 -7.41 26.81
C ILE A 450 -26.30 -7.79 28.25
N THR A 451 -25.63 -8.94 28.40
CA THR A 451 -25.05 -9.42 29.67
C THR A 451 -23.56 -9.70 29.49
N THR A 452 -22.67 -9.00 30.20
CA THR A 452 -21.21 -9.10 30.04
C THR A 452 -20.46 -9.65 31.24
#